data_AF-A0A380YLE1-F1
#
_entry.id   AF-A0A380YLE1-F1
#
_cell.length_a   1.000
_cell.length_b   1.000
_cell.length_c   1.000
_cell.angle_alpha   90.00
_cell.angle_beta   90.00
_cell.angle_gamma   90.00
#
_symmetry.space_group_name_H-M   'P 1'
#
loop_
_entity.id
_entity.type
_entity.pdbx_description
1 polymer ?
#
loop_
_entity_poly.entity_id
_entity_poly.type
_entity_poly.pdbx_seq_one_letter_code
_entity_poly.pdbx_strand_id
1 'polypeptide(L)'
;MDSAPLKEYNHLSSFFLVSLFITLYKFYSSGGYSGALEGSSHGTLISFLSLFFNATVSFFLVICLQKHVKHIYVWICLYVAVMTITGSRSAVLGVLLLFLYIPLFANYKSIYRKLKKILLVLTIVSPILFFYATSVRGEIDTELLSKIIIGRISFVELSMIPLQSKQEASMDQKVFEEKYSLNNQVKQVVNTVTPIDFFEYDVSPNQYFRQIFLGASERTVLDSYMSINMTLPVYFVMETNYVVGIFLTIAFLSFLFWIWVHYASNRYVFIAVLFSMYDFLYYFDWIMITQSIFSICLTLLALDVWEKVLNSICFTYQKYTK
;
A
#
# COMPACT_ATOMS: atom_id res chain seq x y z
N MET A 1 18.47 -9.48 20.78
CA MET A 1 19.10 -9.11 19.51
C MET A 1 19.23 -7.60 19.51
N ASP A 2 20.40 -7.11 19.91
CA ASP A 2 20.66 -5.67 20.03
C ASP A 2 21.06 -5.14 18.65
N SER A 3 20.06 -4.92 17.80
CA SER A 3 20.23 -4.11 16.60
C SER A 3 20.46 -2.66 17.00
N ALA A 4 21.42 -1.99 16.35
CA ALA A 4 21.65 -0.55 16.56
C ALA A 4 20.31 0.20 16.43
N PRO A 5 20.00 1.16 17.33
CA PRO A 5 18.73 1.84 17.30
C PRO A 5 18.57 2.60 15.98
N LEU A 6 17.43 2.37 15.30
CA LEU A 6 17.07 3.10 14.09
C LEU A 6 17.12 4.60 14.36
N LYS A 7 17.62 5.36 13.37
CA LYS A 7 17.67 6.83 13.45
C LYS A 7 16.28 7.38 13.71
N GLU A 8 16.12 8.08 14.83
CA GLU A 8 14.91 8.82 15.15
C GLU A 8 14.93 10.21 14.49
N TYR A 9 13.74 10.73 14.18
CA TYR A 9 13.56 12.02 13.54
C TYR A 9 12.74 12.97 14.42
N ASN A 10 13.00 14.26 14.29
CA ASN A 10 12.29 15.30 15.04
C ASN A 10 11.04 15.80 14.29
N HIS A 11 11.11 15.88 12.95
CA HIS A 11 10.13 16.59 12.13
C HIS A 11 9.26 15.68 11.25
N LEU A 12 9.12 14.38 11.56
CA LEU A 12 8.27 13.49 10.75
C LEU A 12 6.80 13.91 10.74
N SER A 13 6.33 14.47 11.85
CA SER A 13 4.93 14.90 11.99
C SER A 13 4.57 15.98 10.95
N SER A 14 5.48 16.93 10.68
CA SER A 14 5.25 17.97 9.66
C SER A 14 5.36 17.39 8.25
N PHE A 15 6.33 16.51 8.02
CA PHE A 15 6.48 15.80 6.75
C PHE A 15 5.23 14.97 6.38
N PHE A 16 4.64 14.29 7.37
CA PHE A 16 3.40 13.55 7.20
C PHE A 16 2.21 14.46 6.85
N LEU A 17 2.06 15.60 7.53
CA LEU A 17 1.00 16.56 7.21
C LEU A 17 1.11 17.09 5.77
N VAL A 18 2.34 17.40 5.31
CA VAL A 18 2.59 17.79 3.91
C VAL A 18 2.23 16.66 2.94
N SER A 19 2.58 15.42 3.29
CA SER A 19 2.25 14.24 2.48
C SER A 19 0.74 13.99 2.36
N LEU A 20 -0.01 14.19 3.45
CA LEU A 20 -1.48 14.15 3.43
C LEU A 20 -2.07 15.25 2.54
N PHE A 21 -1.55 16.47 2.64
CA PHE A 21 -2.01 17.59 1.81
C PHE A 21 -1.78 17.32 0.31
N ILE A 22 -0.58 16.85 -0.05
CA ILE A 22 -0.25 16.48 -1.44
C ILE A 22 -1.19 15.37 -1.95
N THR A 23 -1.50 14.38 -1.10
CA THR A 23 -2.42 13.29 -1.44
C THR A 23 -3.84 13.79 -1.72
N LEU A 24 -4.38 14.66 -0.85
CA LEU A 24 -5.69 15.27 -1.07
C LEU A 24 -5.71 16.15 -2.31
N TYR A 25 -4.70 17.00 -2.48
CA TYR A 25 -4.61 17.88 -3.64
C TYR A 25 -4.52 17.08 -4.93
N LYS A 26 -3.72 16.01 -4.99
CA LYS A 26 -3.66 15.08 -6.12
C LYS A 26 -5.04 14.53 -6.45
N PHE A 27 -5.75 13.99 -5.45
CA PHE A 27 -7.07 13.39 -5.64
C PHE A 27 -8.10 14.38 -6.19
N TYR A 28 -8.19 15.58 -5.62
CA TYR A 28 -9.17 16.57 -6.09
C TYR A 28 -8.79 17.20 -7.43
N SER A 29 -7.50 17.53 -7.63
CA SER A 29 -7.02 18.12 -8.89
C SER A 29 -7.14 17.15 -10.07
N SER A 30 -7.09 15.84 -9.83
CA SER A 30 -7.32 14.84 -10.86
C SER A 30 -8.80 14.63 -11.22
N GLY A 31 -9.75 15.28 -10.53
CA GLY A 31 -11.19 15.07 -10.74
C GLY A 31 -11.81 14.03 -9.81
N GLY A 32 -11.18 13.75 -8.66
CA GLY A 32 -11.69 12.80 -7.67
C GLY A 32 -11.54 11.34 -8.13
N TYR A 33 -12.50 10.50 -7.75
CA TYR A 33 -12.41 9.07 -8.01
C TYR A 33 -12.50 8.71 -9.50
N SER A 34 -13.32 9.41 -10.29
CA SER A 34 -13.40 9.14 -11.74
C SER A 34 -12.07 9.40 -12.44
N GLY A 35 -11.42 10.52 -12.12
CA GLY A 35 -10.09 10.81 -12.67
C GLY A 35 -9.00 9.85 -12.19
N ALA A 36 -9.13 9.30 -10.98
CA ALA A 36 -8.25 8.22 -10.52
C ALA A 36 -8.45 6.92 -11.33
N LEU A 37 -9.69 6.62 -11.75
CA LEU A 37 -9.99 5.48 -12.63
C LEU A 37 -9.46 5.69 -14.05
N GLU A 38 -9.64 6.89 -14.59
CA GLU A 38 -9.23 7.26 -15.96
C GLU A 38 -7.72 7.54 -16.07
N GLY A 39 -6.97 7.45 -14.97
CA GLY A 39 -5.53 7.73 -14.96
C GLY A 39 -5.19 9.19 -15.25
N SER A 40 -6.14 10.13 -15.07
CA SER A 40 -6.00 11.55 -15.44
C SER A 40 -4.82 12.27 -14.75
N SER A 41 -4.35 11.73 -13.63
CA SER A 41 -3.20 12.24 -12.89
C SER A 41 -1.85 11.75 -13.43
N HIS A 42 -1.81 10.78 -14.34
CA HIS A 42 -0.57 10.19 -14.83
C HIS A 42 0.29 11.24 -15.57
N GLY A 43 1.61 11.20 -15.40
CA GLY A 43 2.54 12.17 -16.00
C GLY A 43 2.49 13.61 -15.45
N THR A 44 1.64 13.91 -14.45
CA THR A 44 1.57 15.28 -13.86
C THR A 44 2.65 15.53 -12.81
N LEU A 45 3.03 16.81 -12.61
CA LEU A 45 3.96 17.21 -11.55
C LEU A 45 3.49 16.77 -10.16
N ILE A 46 2.18 16.84 -9.89
CA ILE A 46 1.64 16.42 -8.59
C ILE A 46 1.77 14.91 -8.39
N SER A 47 1.59 14.11 -9.45
CA SER A 47 1.85 12.68 -9.39
C SER A 47 3.32 12.38 -9.12
N PHE A 48 4.24 13.13 -9.75
CA PHE A 48 5.66 13.01 -9.45
C PHE A 48 5.98 13.36 -7.98
N LEU A 49 5.47 14.49 -7.48
CA LEU A 49 5.64 14.88 -6.06
C LEU A 49 5.07 13.84 -5.10
N SER A 50 3.95 13.20 -5.44
CA SER A 50 3.33 12.17 -4.60
C SER A 50 4.20 10.94 -4.39
N LEU A 51 5.20 10.69 -5.24
CA LEU A 51 6.18 9.61 -5.05
C LEU A 51 7.16 9.92 -3.90
N PHE A 52 7.54 11.19 -3.73
CA PHE A 52 8.43 11.69 -2.68
C PHE A 52 7.70 11.97 -1.37
N PHE A 53 6.40 12.25 -1.42
CA PHE A 53 5.56 12.58 -0.27
C PHE A 53 4.42 11.58 -0.11
N ASN A 54 4.78 10.30 -0.05
CA ASN A 54 3.79 9.23 0.09
C ASN A 54 3.16 9.26 1.50
N ALA A 55 1.85 9.50 1.58
CA ALA A 55 1.10 9.59 2.83
C ALA A 55 1.12 8.31 3.67
N THR A 56 1.06 7.13 3.03
CA THR A 56 1.09 5.86 3.75
C THR A 56 2.48 5.57 4.31
N VAL A 57 3.53 5.77 3.51
CA VAL A 57 4.93 5.59 3.98
C VAL A 57 5.25 6.58 5.11
N SER A 58 4.88 7.85 4.96
CA SER A 58 5.09 8.87 5.99
C SER A 58 4.29 8.62 7.26
N PHE A 59 3.08 8.06 7.18
CA PHE A 59 2.33 7.60 8.34
C PHE A 59 3.09 6.50 9.11
N PHE A 60 3.59 5.48 8.42
CA PHE A 60 4.40 4.42 9.04
C PHE A 60 5.66 4.99 9.69
N LEU A 61 6.34 5.92 9.01
CA LEU A 61 7.50 6.62 9.54
C LEU A 61 7.19 7.36 10.85
N VAL A 62 6.08 8.12 10.91
CA VAL A 62 5.65 8.83 12.12
C VAL A 62 5.38 7.88 13.28
N ILE A 63 4.79 6.70 13.02
CA ILE A 63 4.52 5.72 14.08
C ILE A 63 5.82 5.04 14.53
N CYS A 64 6.73 4.73 13.61
CA CYS A 64 7.87 3.86 13.87
C CYS A 64 9.13 4.62 14.35
N LEU A 65 9.41 5.80 13.78
CA LEU A 65 10.71 6.49 13.90
C LEU A 65 10.63 7.88 14.56
N GLN A 66 9.44 8.32 14.99
CA GLN A 66 9.29 9.59 15.70
C GLN A 66 9.76 9.43 17.15
N LYS A 67 10.74 10.24 17.54
CA LYS A 67 11.35 10.25 18.90
C LYS A 67 10.33 10.40 20.03
N HIS A 68 9.28 11.19 19.80
CA HIS A 68 8.21 11.43 20.77
C HIS A 68 6.82 11.29 20.15
N VAL A 69 6.23 10.11 20.24
CA VAL A 69 4.86 9.83 19.77
C VAL A 69 3.80 10.28 20.80
N LYS A 70 3.71 11.58 21.05
CA LYS A 70 2.71 12.14 21.98
C LYS A 70 1.28 12.02 21.45
N HIS A 71 1.08 12.23 20.15
CA HIS A 71 -0.23 12.35 19.51
C HIS A 71 -0.58 11.19 18.56
N ILE A 72 -0.26 9.94 18.94
CA ILE A 72 -0.50 8.76 18.08
C ILE A 72 -1.94 8.65 17.55
N TYR A 73 -2.93 8.97 18.40
CA TYR A 73 -4.34 8.90 18.02
C TYR A 73 -4.68 9.91 16.92
N VAL A 74 -4.11 11.11 16.98
CA VAL A 74 -4.34 12.16 15.97
C VAL A 74 -3.82 11.72 14.62
N TRP A 75 -2.61 11.13 14.58
CA TRP A 75 -2.01 10.66 13.33
C TRP A 75 -2.80 9.53 12.69
N ILE A 76 -3.28 8.57 13.47
CA ILE A 76 -4.12 7.47 12.97
C ILE A 76 -5.46 8.00 12.47
N CYS A 77 -6.12 8.88 13.22
CA CYS A 77 -7.39 9.46 12.79
C CYS A 77 -7.25 10.28 11.50
N LEU A 78 -6.19 11.10 11.38
CA LEU A 78 -5.92 11.86 10.17
C LEU A 78 -5.65 10.96 8.97
N TYR A 79 -4.81 9.93 9.14
CA TYR A 79 -4.55 8.96 8.09
C TYR A 79 -5.84 8.27 7.62
N VAL A 80 -6.61 7.69 8.55
CA VAL A 80 -7.85 7.00 8.22
C VAL A 80 -8.85 7.94 7.57
N ALA A 81 -9.03 9.16 8.08
CA ALA A 81 -9.96 10.14 7.52
C ALA A 81 -9.59 10.51 6.08
N VAL A 82 -8.33 10.88 5.82
CA VAL A 82 -7.86 11.27 4.48
C VAL A 82 -8.01 10.11 3.50
N MET A 83 -7.56 8.91 3.87
CA MET A 83 -7.66 7.74 2.98
C MET A 83 -9.13 7.40 2.69
N THR A 84 -10.02 7.51 3.68
CA THR A 84 -11.47 7.29 3.49
C THR A 84 -12.08 8.34 2.56
N ILE A 85 -11.72 9.62 2.70
CA ILE A 85 -12.16 10.73 1.83
C ILE A 85 -11.73 10.50 0.38
N THR A 86 -10.53 9.96 0.16
CA THR A 86 -10.05 9.58 -1.18
C THR A 86 -10.69 8.28 -1.71
N GLY A 87 -11.70 7.74 -1.03
CA GLY A 87 -12.42 6.54 -1.44
C GLY A 87 -11.67 5.23 -1.18
N SER A 88 -10.66 5.20 -0.30
CA SER A 88 -9.96 3.96 0.05
C SER A 88 -10.75 3.13 1.06
N ARG A 89 -11.31 2.00 0.60
CA ARG A 89 -12.05 1.03 1.43
C ARG A 89 -11.13 0.17 2.31
N SER A 90 -9.82 0.15 2.02
CA SER A 90 -8.82 -0.71 2.69
C SER A 90 -7.99 0.02 3.75
N ALA A 91 -8.26 1.30 4.02
CA ALA A 91 -7.49 2.10 4.97
C ALA A 91 -7.48 1.48 6.39
N VAL A 92 -8.62 0.94 6.83
CA VAL A 92 -8.74 0.25 8.13
C VAL A 92 -7.95 -1.05 8.15
N LEU A 93 -7.90 -1.79 7.03
CA LEU A 93 -7.08 -3.00 6.90
C LEU A 93 -5.59 -2.71 6.99
N GLY A 94 -5.12 -1.60 6.40
CA GLY A 94 -3.74 -1.14 6.58
C GLY A 94 -3.39 -0.87 8.04
N VAL A 95 -4.32 -0.28 8.81
CA VAL A 95 -4.15 -0.06 10.26
C VAL A 95 -4.26 -1.37 11.06
N LEU A 96 -5.10 -2.33 10.66
CA LEU A 96 -5.17 -3.66 11.25
C LEU A 96 -3.87 -4.45 11.03
N LEU A 97 -3.32 -4.42 9.82
CA LEU A 97 -2.07 -5.09 9.48
C LEU A 97 -0.88 -4.47 10.24
N LEU A 98 -0.94 -3.17 10.57
CA LEU A 98 0.00 -2.53 11.48
C LEU A 98 0.12 -3.31 12.81
N PHE A 99 -0.94 -3.95 13.32
CA PHE A 99 -0.88 -4.79 14.53
C PHE A 99 -0.07 -6.05 14.42
N LEU A 100 -0.02 -6.66 13.24
CA LEU A 100 0.84 -7.83 13.01
C LEU A 100 2.32 -7.44 13.14
N TYR A 101 2.66 -6.19 12.82
CA TYR A 101 4.04 -5.70 12.79
C TYR A 101 4.42 -4.81 13.99
N ILE A 102 3.47 -4.33 14.81
CA ILE A 102 3.75 -3.54 16.04
C ILE A 102 4.84 -4.14 16.94
N PRO A 103 4.87 -5.46 17.19
CA PRO A 103 5.91 -6.06 18.04
C PRO A 103 7.33 -5.81 17.54
N LEU A 104 7.50 -5.48 16.25
CA LEU A 104 8.78 -5.19 15.61
C LEU A 104 9.29 -3.77 15.88
N PHE A 105 8.54 -2.92 16.60
CA PHE A 105 8.86 -1.50 16.76
C PHE A 105 9.66 -1.20 18.02
N ALA A 106 10.61 -0.25 17.93
CA ALA A 106 11.43 0.20 19.07
C ALA A 106 10.59 0.67 20.28
N ASN A 107 9.42 1.26 20.03
CA ASN A 107 8.52 1.80 21.05
C ASN A 107 7.29 0.91 21.33
N TYR A 108 7.34 -0.39 21.00
CA TYR A 108 6.15 -1.26 20.97
C TYR A 108 5.33 -1.24 22.27
N LYS A 109 5.96 -1.30 23.46
CA LYS A 109 5.22 -1.40 24.75
C LYS A 109 4.29 -0.22 25.00
N SER A 110 4.75 0.99 24.66
CA SER A 110 3.99 2.24 24.84
C SER A 110 2.92 2.41 23.77
N ILE A 111 3.27 2.04 22.53
CA ILE A 111 2.43 2.18 21.34
C ILE A 111 1.30 1.14 21.34
N TYR A 112 1.59 -0.11 21.70
CA TYR A 112 0.65 -1.24 21.67
C TYR A 112 -0.62 -1.00 22.48
N ARG A 113 -0.50 -0.46 23.71
CA ARG A 113 -1.68 -0.18 24.56
C ARG A 113 -2.59 0.89 23.97
N LYS A 114 -1.99 1.93 23.38
CA LYS A 114 -2.73 3.03 22.73
C LYS A 114 -3.39 2.55 21.44
N LEU A 115 -2.65 1.79 20.64
CA LEU A 115 -3.15 1.16 19.42
C LEU A 115 -4.31 0.20 19.73
N LYS A 116 -4.21 -0.70 20.71
CA LYS A 116 -5.31 -1.64 21.01
C LYS A 116 -6.66 -0.94 21.25
N LYS A 117 -6.66 0.22 21.94
CA LYS A 117 -7.88 1.01 22.17
C LYS A 117 -8.43 1.62 20.88
N ILE A 118 -7.57 2.17 20.02
CA ILE A 118 -8.04 2.79 18.76
C ILE A 118 -8.51 1.73 17.77
N LEU A 119 -7.95 0.52 17.79
CA LEU A 119 -8.42 -0.58 16.95
C LEU A 119 -9.87 -0.93 17.27
N LEU A 120 -10.20 -1.09 18.55
CA LEU A 120 -11.55 -1.40 18.96
C LEU A 120 -12.55 -0.37 18.42
N VAL A 121 -12.20 0.91 18.53
CA VAL A 121 -13.00 2.01 17.98
C VAL A 121 -13.08 1.92 16.45
N LEU A 122 -11.96 1.71 15.76
CA LEU A 122 -11.92 1.59 14.31
C LEU A 122 -12.70 0.39 13.79
N THR A 123 -12.72 -0.74 14.49
CA THR A 123 -13.53 -1.92 14.15
C THR A 123 -15.03 -1.63 14.29
N ILE A 124 -15.43 -0.86 15.29
CA ILE A 124 -16.83 -0.45 15.47
C ILE A 124 -17.23 0.56 14.38
N VAL A 125 -16.34 1.49 14.03
CA VAL A 125 -16.61 2.59 13.09
C VAL A 125 -16.36 2.17 11.62
N SER A 126 -15.66 1.06 11.37
CA SER A 126 -15.28 0.62 10.03
C SER A 126 -16.46 0.41 9.07
N PRO A 127 -17.64 -0.10 9.48
CA PRO A 127 -18.77 -0.22 8.57
C PRO A 127 -19.22 1.14 8.01
N ILE A 128 -19.21 2.18 8.84
CA ILE A 128 -19.59 3.55 8.45
C ILE A 128 -18.53 4.14 7.51
N LEU A 129 -17.24 3.98 7.84
CA LEU A 129 -16.14 4.44 6.98
C LEU A 129 -16.17 3.72 5.63
N PHE A 130 -16.45 2.42 5.62
CA PHE A 130 -16.56 1.64 4.40
C PHE A 130 -17.73 2.10 3.53
N PHE A 131 -18.89 2.35 4.14
CA PHE A 131 -20.06 2.88 3.45
C PHE A 131 -19.73 4.24 2.79
N TYR A 132 -19.14 5.16 3.56
CA TYR A 132 -18.75 6.48 3.05
C TYR A 132 -17.71 6.39 1.92
N ALA A 133 -16.65 5.60 2.11
CA ALA A 133 -15.63 5.38 1.07
C ALA A 133 -16.22 4.76 -0.20
N THR A 134 -17.31 4.00 -0.08
CA THR A 134 -18.01 3.42 -1.23
C THR A 134 -18.91 4.44 -1.91
N SER A 135 -19.64 5.27 -1.17
CA SER A 135 -20.45 6.34 -1.75
C SER A 135 -19.62 7.35 -2.54
N VAL A 136 -18.38 7.64 -2.10
CA VAL A 136 -17.44 8.50 -2.85
C VAL A 136 -17.11 7.95 -4.24
N ARG A 137 -17.22 6.63 -4.43
CA ARG A 137 -16.96 5.95 -5.72
C ARG A 137 -18.16 5.92 -6.66
N GLY A 138 -19.33 6.42 -6.23
CA GLY A 138 -20.53 6.52 -7.06
C GLY A 138 -21.38 5.24 -7.16
N GLU A 139 -20.99 4.14 -6.51
CA GLU A 139 -21.77 2.90 -6.48
C GLU A 139 -22.59 2.80 -5.18
N ILE A 140 -23.91 2.95 -5.25
CA ILE A 140 -24.83 2.64 -4.14
C ILE A 140 -25.85 1.61 -4.62
N ASP A 141 -25.35 0.42 -4.93
CA ASP A 141 -26.17 -0.79 -4.83
C ASP A 141 -25.89 -1.41 -3.46
N THR A 142 -26.85 -1.31 -2.55
CA THR A 142 -26.73 -1.78 -1.17
C THR A 142 -26.59 -3.30 -1.08
N GLU A 143 -27.12 -4.05 -2.05
CA GLU A 143 -26.98 -5.50 -2.12
C GLU A 143 -25.56 -5.87 -2.56
N LEU A 144 -25.05 -5.24 -3.62
CA LEU A 144 -23.66 -5.36 -4.05
C LEU A 144 -22.69 -4.93 -2.94
N LEU A 145 -23.01 -3.87 -2.19
CA LEU A 145 -22.22 -3.40 -1.06
C LEU A 145 -22.08 -4.48 0.02
N SER A 146 -23.18 -5.13 0.39
CA SER A 146 -23.20 -6.20 1.39
C SER A 146 -22.38 -7.42 0.96
N LYS A 147 -22.51 -7.81 -0.33
CA LYS A 147 -21.71 -8.89 -0.94
C LYS A 147 -20.23 -8.54 -1.01
N ILE A 148 -19.86 -7.29 -1.30
CA ILE A 148 -18.47 -6.83 -1.30
C ILE A 148 -17.88 -6.81 0.12
N ILE A 149 -18.65 -6.39 1.13
CA ILE A 149 -18.23 -6.40 2.53
C ILE A 149 -17.97 -7.84 3.00
N ILE A 150 -18.92 -8.74 2.78
CA ILE A 150 -18.80 -10.16 3.16
C ILE A 150 -17.62 -10.81 2.40
N GLY A 151 -17.53 -10.59 1.09
CA GLY A 151 -16.42 -11.12 0.28
C GLY A 151 -15.05 -10.62 0.74
N ARG A 152 -14.90 -9.35 1.15
CA ARG A 152 -13.62 -8.81 1.66
C ARG A 152 -13.26 -9.27 3.07
N ILE A 153 -14.23 -9.71 3.87
CA ILE A 153 -13.98 -10.27 5.21
C ILE A 153 -13.38 -11.68 5.12
N SER A 154 -13.63 -12.40 4.03
CA SER A 154 -13.09 -13.74 3.81
C SER A 154 -11.88 -13.72 2.86
N PHE A 155 -10.70 -13.43 3.42
CA PHE A 155 -9.42 -13.54 2.71
C PHE A 155 -9.21 -14.87 2.01
N VAL A 156 -9.70 -15.93 2.66
CA VAL A 156 -9.61 -17.30 2.20
C VAL A 156 -10.53 -17.52 0.99
N GLU A 157 -11.78 -17.07 1.04
CA GLU A 157 -12.74 -17.23 -0.06
C GLU A 157 -12.31 -16.46 -1.32
N LEU A 158 -11.79 -15.24 -1.18
CA LEU A 158 -11.26 -14.49 -2.33
C LEU A 158 -10.01 -15.13 -2.93
N SER A 159 -9.19 -15.78 -2.12
CA SER A 159 -8.04 -16.57 -2.58
C SER A 159 -8.46 -17.88 -3.25
N MET A 160 -9.67 -18.38 -2.95
CA MET A 160 -10.21 -19.61 -3.55
C MET A 160 -10.76 -19.40 -4.95
N ILE A 161 -11.30 -18.22 -5.27
CA ILE A 161 -11.81 -17.89 -6.61
C ILE A 161 -10.78 -18.21 -7.72
N PRO A 162 -9.55 -17.67 -7.70
CA PRO A 162 -8.58 -17.96 -8.75
C PRO A 162 -8.18 -19.44 -8.81
N LEU A 163 -8.05 -20.08 -7.65
CA LEU A 163 -7.69 -21.49 -7.55
C LEU A 163 -8.77 -22.41 -8.11
N GLN A 164 -10.05 -22.13 -7.81
CA GLN A 164 -11.19 -22.87 -8.31
C GLN A 164 -11.33 -22.70 -9.82
N SER A 165 -11.22 -21.48 -10.34
CA SER A 165 -11.28 -21.25 -11.78
C SER A 165 -10.15 -21.92 -12.56
N LYS A 166 -8.95 -22.05 -11.96
CA LYS A 166 -7.86 -22.86 -12.53
C LYS A 166 -8.19 -24.35 -12.55
N GLN A 167 -8.84 -24.88 -11.49
CA GLN A 167 -9.27 -26.28 -11.44
C GLN A 167 -10.39 -26.58 -12.43
N GLU A 168 -11.34 -25.66 -12.59
CA GLU A 168 -12.51 -25.80 -13.47
C GLU A 168 -12.22 -25.44 -14.93
N ALA A 169 -11.01 -24.97 -15.24
CA ALA A 169 -10.61 -24.46 -16.56
C ALA A 169 -11.57 -23.37 -17.11
N SER A 170 -12.16 -22.58 -16.22
CA SER A 170 -13.14 -21.53 -16.55
C SER A 170 -12.52 -20.15 -16.75
N MET A 171 -11.21 -20.01 -16.51
CA MET A 171 -10.44 -18.78 -16.70
C MET A 171 -9.96 -18.62 -18.16
N ASP A 172 -9.92 -17.39 -18.67
CA ASP A 172 -9.16 -17.07 -19.89
C ASP A 172 -7.65 -17.13 -19.60
N GLN A 173 -7.09 -18.32 -19.81
CA GLN A 173 -5.68 -18.63 -19.56
C GLN A 173 -4.74 -17.77 -20.42
N LYS A 174 -5.14 -17.39 -21.63
CA LYS A 174 -4.32 -16.62 -22.55
C LYS A 174 -4.14 -15.20 -22.04
N VAL A 175 -5.23 -14.54 -21.62
CA VAL A 175 -5.18 -13.20 -21.04
C VAL A 175 -4.38 -13.20 -19.73
N PHE A 176 -4.53 -14.23 -18.91
CA PHE A 176 -3.73 -14.40 -17.70
C PHE A 176 -2.23 -14.49 -18.02
N GLU A 177 -1.84 -15.37 -18.94
CA GLU A 177 -0.43 -15.56 -19.32
C GLU A 177 0.18 -14.30 -19.95
N GLU A 178 -0.53 -13.62 -20.84
CA GLU A 178 -0.02 -12.39 -21.46
C GLU A 178 0.27 -11.30 -20.42
N LYS A 179 -0.62 -11.12 -19.44
CA LYS A 179 -0.51 -10.07 -18.42
C LYS A 179 0.41 -10.42 -17.25
N TYR A 180 0.32 -11.64 -16.73
CA TYR A 180 1.06 -12.10 -15.55
C TYR A 180 2.37 -12.81 -15.89
N SER A 181 2.67 -13.02 -17.19
CA SER A 181 3.98 -13.48 -17.62
C SER A 181 5.08 -12.62 -17.00
N LEU A 182 6.14 -13.29 -16.57
CA LEU A 182 7.33 -12.65 -16.02
C LEU A 182 7.90 -11.59 -16.97
N ASN A 183 7.79 -11.78 -18.30
CA ASN A 183 8.21 -10.81 -19.30
C ASN A 183 7.40 -9.51 -19.24
N ASN A 184 6.06 -9.58 -19.21
CA ASN A 184 5.23 -8.39 -19.11
C ASN A 184 5.44 -7.69 -17.75
N GLN A 185 5.52 -8.47 -16.67
CA GLN A 185 5.77 -7.95 -15.33
C GLN A 185 7.08 -7.16 -15.26
N VAL A 186 8.17 -7.67 -15.86
CA VAL A 186 9.46 -6.97 -15.93
C VAL A 186 9.37 -5.66 -16.73
N LYS A 187 8.70 -5.67 -17.89
CA LYS A 187 8.53 -4.44 -18.72
C LYS A 187 7.81 -3.33 -17.95
N GLN A 188 6.72 -3.69 -17.27
CA GLN A 188 5.94 -2.73 -16.50
C GLN A 188 6.67 -2.28 -15.23
N VAL A 189 7.51 -3.15 -14.61
CA VAL A 189 8.44 -2.73 -13.54
C VAL A 189 9.37 -1.62 -14.03
N VAL A 190 9.93 -1.76 -15.25
CA VAL A 190 10.78 -0.72 -15.84
C VAL A 190 10.01 0.58 -16.03
N ASN A 191 8.82 0.53 -16.64
CA ASN A 191 7.97 1.72 -16.81
C ASN A 191 7.65 2.42 -15.47
N THR A 192 7.50 1.65 -14.39
CA THR A 192 7.15 2.18 -13.06
C THR A 192 8.28 2.97 -12.39
N VAL A 193 9.54 2.65 -12.70
CA VAL A 193 10.71 3.33 -12.11
C VAL A 193 11.25 4.45 -12.99
N THR A 194 10.74 4.59 -14.22
CA THR A 194 11.15 5.60 -15.17
C THR A 194 10.09 6.70 -15.30
N PRO A 195 10.51 7.96 -15.55
CA PRO A 195 9.57 9.07 -15.74
C PRO A 195 8.87 9.05 -17.11
N ILE A 196 9.25 8.12 -17.99
CA ILE A 196 8.71 7.92 -19.33
C ILE A 196 8.45 6.42 -19.49
N ASP A 197 7.35 6.07 -20.15
CA ASP A 197 7.03 4.70 -20.52
C ASP A 197 7.93 4.26 -21.69
N PHE A 198 8.85 3.33 -21.43
CA PHE A 198 9.72 2.74 -22.45
C PHE A 198 9.02 1.60 -23.21
N PHE A 199 8.03 0.98 -22.57
CA PHE A 199 7.19 -0.07 -23.11
C PHE A 199 5.72 0.40 -23.12
N GLU A 200 4.86 -0.26 -23.90
CA GLU A 200 3.42 0.05 -23.91
C GLU A 200 2.85 0.03 -22.48
N TYR A 201 2.16 1.12 -22.12
CA TYR A 201 1.56 1.29 -20.80
C TYR A 201 0.43 0.29 -20.62
N ASP A 202 0.53 -0.55 -19.59
CA ASP A 202 -0.55 -1.43 -19.13
C ASP A 202 -1.05 -0.90 -17.78
N VAL A 203 -2.36 -0.66 -17.67
CA VAL A 203 -2.93 -0.06 -16.46
C VAL A 203 -2.71 -1.03 -15.29
N SER A 204 -2.22 -0.49 -14.15
CA SER A 204 -1.48 -1.24 -13.12
C SER A 204 -2.00 -2.67 -12.80
N PRO A 205 -1.17 -3.72 -12.75
CA PRO A 205 -1.58 -5.14 -12.88
C PRO A 205 -2.35 -5.81 -11.75
N ASN A 206 -2.88 -5.08 -10.77
CA ASN A 206 -3.90 -5.60 -9.86
C ASN A 206 -5.33 -5.29 -10.32
N GLN A 207 -5.48 -4.77 -11.54
CA GLN A 207 -6.75 -4.26 -12.06
C GLN A 207 -7.61 -5.32 -12.75
N TYR A 208 -7.05 -6.49 -13.08
CA TYR A 208 -7.63 -7.39 -14.07
C TYR A 208 -8.12 -8.72 -13.53
N PHE A 209 -7.53 -9.20 -12.44
CA PHE A 209 -7.81 -10.54 -11.90
C PHE A 209 -9.32 -10.77 -11.74
N ARG A 210 -10.07 -9.80 -11.19
CA ARG A 210 -11.51 -9.99 -10.89
C ARG A 210 -12.33 -10.20 -12.13
N GLN A 211 -12.02 -9.45 -13.16
CA GLN A 211 -12.80 -9.44 -14.39
C GLN A 211 -12.45 -10.64 -15.27
N ILE A 212 -11.20 -11.13 -15.22
CA ILE A 212 -10.79 -12.38 -15.87
C ILE A 212 -11.57 -13.58 -15.30
N PHE A 213 -11.73 -13.68 -13.96
CA PHE A 213 -12.51 -14.77 -13.34
C PHE A 213 -14.03 -14.59 -13.43
N LEU A 214 -14.50 -13.36 -13.68
CA LEU A 214 -15.91 -13.06 -13.86
C LEU A 214 -16.35 -13.07 -15.34
N GLY A 215 -15.44 -13.40 -16.27
CA GLY A 215 -15.76 -13.56 -17.70
C GLY A 215 -15.98 -12.26 -18.47
N ALA A 216 -15.39 -11.14 -18.03
CA ALA A 216 -15.52 -9.87 -18.72
C ALA A 216 -14.67 -9.78 -20.00
N SER A 217 -15.05 -8.88 -20.91
CA SER A 217 -14.32 -8.66 -22.16
C SER A 217 -12.92 -8.06 -21.93
N GLU A 218 -11.95 -8.41 -22.77
CA GLU A 218 -10.57 -7.93 -22.71
C GLU A 218 -10.45 -6.40 -22.61
N ARG A 219 -11.28 -5.66 -23.35
CA ARG A 219 -11.30 -4.19 -23.31
C ARG A 219 -11.80 -3.65 -21.98
N THR A 220 -12.86 -4.26 -21.42
CA THR A 220 -13.37 -3.90 -20.09
C THR A 220 -12.36 -4.24 -19.01
N VAL A 221 -11.65 -5.36 -19.17
CA VAL A 221 -10.53 -5.75 -18.31
C VAL A 221 -9.52 -4.60 -18.37
N LEU A 222 -8.93 -4.31 -19.54
CA LEU A 222 -7.90 -3.28 -19.75
C LEU A 222 -8.22 -1.90 -19.18
N ASP A 223 -9.49 -1.46 -19.29
CA ASP A 223 -9.92 -0.10 -18.94
C ASP A 223 -10.43 0.05 -17.49
N SER A 224 -10.56 -1.01 -16.69
CA SER A 224 -11.24 -0.96 -15.38
C SER A 224 -10.33 -1.27 -14.18
N TYR A 225 -10.34 -0.40 -13.16
CA TYR A 225 -9.73 -0.71 -11.86
C TYR A 225 -10.56 -1.72 -11.05
N MET A 226 -10.12 -2.98 -10.96
CA MET A 226 -10.73 -3.97 -10.05
C MET A 226 -9.71 -4.84 -9.31
N SER A 227 -9.47 -4.52 -8.03
CA SER A 227 -8.64 -5.36 -7.14
C SER A 227 -9.34 -6.68 -6.77
N ILE A 228 -8.73 -7.85 -7.04
CA ILE A 228 -8.91 -9.04 -6.18
C ILE A 228 -7.75 -9.12 -5.22
N ASN A 229 -8.00 -9.66 -4.04
CA ASN A 229 -6.96 -10.15 -3.16
C ASN A 229 -6.25 -11.37 -3.80
N MET A 230 -5.29 -11.14 -4.69
CA MET A 230 -4.31 -12.17 -5.05
C MET A 230 -3.19 -12.09 -4.02
N THR A 231 -2.99 -13.15 -3.23
CA THR A 231 -1.85 -13.20 -2.30
C THR A 231 -0.64 -13.83 -3.02
N LEU A 232 0.57 -13.55 -2.55
CA LEU A 232 1.79 -14.14 -3.12
C LEU A 232 1.73 -15.68 -3.20
N PRO A 233 1.23 -16.41 -2.18
CA PRO A 233 1.07 -17.86 -2.27
C PRO A 233 0.12 -18.29 -3.40
N VAL A 234 -1.00 -17.58 -3.57
CA VAL A 234 -1.96 -17.86 -4.64
C VAL A 234 -1.32 -17.62 -6.00
N TYR A 235 -0.59 -16.52 -6.18
CA TYR A 235 0.15 -16.24 -7.42
C TYR A 235 1.09 -17.37 -7.80
N PHE A 236 1.93 -17.86 -6.87
CA PHE A 236 2.85 -18.95 -7.17
C PHE A 236 2.14 -20.25 -7.56
N VAL A 237 1.00 -20.56 -6.93
CA VAL A 237 0.19 -21.73 -7.31
C VAL A 237 -0.46 -21.55 -8.68
N MET A 238 -0.87 -20.33 -9.03
CA MET A 238 -1.45 -20.00 -10.33
C MET A 238 -0.42 -20.10 -11.47
N GLU A 239 0.82 -19.63 -11.27
CA GLU A 239 1.92 -19.73 -12.24
C GLU A 239 2.49 -21.14 -12.38
N THR A 240 2.43 -21.94 -11.30
CA THR A 240 3.06 -23.26 -11.27
C THR A 240 2.01 -24.35 -10.97
N ASN A 241 2.15 -25.04 -9.85
CA ASN A 241 1.21 -26.00 -9.30
C ASN A 241 1.23 -25.89 -7.76
N TYR A 242 0.30 -26.58 -7.09
CA TYR A 242 0.17 -26.51 -5.63
C TYR A 242 1.47 -26.81 -4.88
N VAL A 243 2.19 -27.87 -5.27
CA VAL A 243 3.39 -28.31 -4.56
C VAL A 243 4.52 -27.29 -4.72
N VAL A 244 4.81 -26.90 -5.97
CA VAL A 244 5.87 -25.93 -6.28
C VAL A 244 5.55 -24.57 -5.68
N GLY A 245 4.28 -24.13 -5.74
CA GLY A 245 3.86 -22.85 -5.19
C GLY A 245 4.03 -22.74 -3.68
N ILE A 246 3.77 -23.82 -2.93
CA ILE A 246 4.03 -23.88 -1.48
C ILE A 246 5.53 -23.75 -1.20
N PHE A 247 6.38 -24.49 -1.93
CA PHE A 247 7.84 -24.39 -1.75
C PHE A 247 8.37 -22.99 -2.05
N LEU A 248 7.92 -22.36 -3.14
CA LEU A 248 8.29 -20.98 -3.49
C LEU A 248 7.85 -19.97 -2.42
N THR A 249 6.64 -20.15 -1.86
CA THR A 249 6.14 -19.33 -0.76
C THR A 249 7.04 -19.42 0.48
N ILE A 250 7.35 -20.65 0.90
CA ILE A 250 8.21 -20.89 2.08
C ILE A 250 9.61 -20.31 1.85
N ALA A 251 10.20 -20.55 0.67
CA ALA A 251 11.50 -20.02 0.31
C ALA A 251 11.52 -18.48 0.35
N PHE A 252 10.49 -17.83 -0.21
CA PHE A 252 10.39 -16.39 -0.24
C PHE A 252 10.20 -15.77 1.15
N LEU A 253 9.30 -16.32 1.97
CA LEU A 253 9.11 -15.85 3.35
C LEU A 253 10.36 -16.06 4.21
N SER A 254 11.08 -17.17 4.00
CA SER A 254 12.36 -17.43 4.67
C SER A 254 13.43 -16.43 4.25
N PHE A 255 13.48 -16.08 2.97
CA PHE A 255 14.40 -15.06 2.45
C PHE A 255 14.10 -13.66 3.02
N LEU A 256 12.83 -13.27 3.11
CA LEU A 256 12.43 -12.01 3.74
C LEU A 256 12.77 -11.96 5.22
N PHE A 257 12.54 -13.07 5.94
CA PHE A 257 12.94 -13.18 7.34
C PHE A 257 14.45 -13.09 7.50
N TRP A 258 15.22 -13.73 6.60
CA TRP A 258 16.66 -13.62 6.58
C TRP A 258 17.13 -12.17 6.34
N ILE A 259 16.55 -11.46 5.35
CA ILE A 259 16.83 -10.03 5.11
C ILE A 259 16.55 -9.23 6.37
N TRP A 260 15.40 -9.44 7.00
CA TRP A 260 15.01 -8.73 8.21
C TRP A 260 16.04 -8.92 9.32
N VAL A 261 16.40 -10.17 9.64
CA VAL A 261 17.35 -10.48 10.72
C VAL A 261 18.72 -9.82 10.49
N HIS A 262 19.19 -9.75 9.24
CA HIS A 262 20.52 -9.22 8.92
C HIS A 262 20.55 -7.70 8.71
N TYR A 263 19.43 -7.09 8.30
CA TYR A 263 19.38 -5.71 7.84
C TYR A 263 18.30 -4.85 8.52
N ALA A 264 17.66 -5.32 9.59
CA ALA A 264 16.65 -4.53 10.33
C ALA A 264 17.16 -3.18 10.86
N SER A 265 18.47 -3.02 11.06
CA SER A 265 19.09 -1.74 11.42
C SER A 265 19.12 -0.73 10.27
N ASN A 266 18.98 -1.17 9.03
CA ASN A 266 18.85 -0.30 7.87
C ASN A 266 17.40 0.15 7.71
N ARG A 267 17.16 1.45 7.90
CA ARG A 267 15.81 2.07 7.81
C ARG A 267 15.09 1.81 6.49
N TYR A 268 15.81 1.73 5.36
CA TYR A 268 15.20 1.47 4.05
C TYR A 268 14.68 0.05 4.00
N VAL A 269 15.49 -0.91 4.45
CA VAL A 269 15.12 -2.32 4.49
C VAL A 269 13.99 -2.56 5.49
N PHE A 270 14.06 -1.93 6.66
CA PHE A 270 13.01 -2.00 7.69
C PHE A 270 11.64 -1.60 7.14
N ILE A 271 11.56 -0.45 6.44
CA ILE A 271 10.29 0.06 5.90
C ILE A 271 9.87 -0.70 4.64
N ALA A 272 10.81 -1.04 3.76
CA ALA A 272 10.52 -1.83 2.57
C ALA A 272 9.93 -3.18 2.93
N VAL A 273 10.55 -3.93 3.86
CA VAL A 273 10.01 -5.22 4.32
C VAL A 273 8.62 -5.04 4.93
N LEU A 274 8.43 -4.03 5.78
CA LEU A 274 7.13 -3.77 6.42
C LEU A 274 6.02 -3.47 5.41
N PHE A 275 6.32 -2.64 4.40
CA PHE A 275 5.36 -2.26 3.37
C PHE A 275 5.07 -3.42 2.43
N SER A 276 6.10 -4.14 1.98
CA SER A 276 5.93 -5.29 1.10
C SER A 276 5.17 -6.43 1.76
N MET A 277 5.22 -6.59 3.10
CA MET A 277 4.35 -7.57 3.80
C MET A 277 2.86 -7.32 3.57
N TYR A 278 2.43 -6.06 3.47
CA TYR A 278 1.04 -5.73 3.12
C TYR A 278 0.70 -6.23 1.71
N ASP A 279 1.59 -5.96 0.74
CA ASP A 279 1.39 -6.37 -0.65
C ASP A 279 1.37 -7.91 -0.76
N PHE A 280 2.29 -8.64 -0.11
CA PHE A 280 2.34 -10.11 -0.19
C PHE A 280 1.10 -10.79 0.41
N LEU A 281 0.55 -10.25 1.50
CA LEU A 281 -0.53 -10.89 2.25
C LEU A 281 -1.93 -10.44 1.80
N TYR A 282 -2.04 -9.36 1.02
CA TYR A 282 -3.33 -8.75 0.68
C TYR A 282 -3.52 -8.53 -0.82
N TYR A 283 -2.58 -7.87 -1.51
CA TYR A 283 -2.67 -7.50 -2.92
C TYR A 283 -1.33 -7.65 -3.64
N PHE A 284 -0.93 -8.88 -3.89
CA PHE A 284 0.36 -9.20 -4.47
C PHE A 284 0.39 -8.87 -5.96
N ASP A 285 1.33 -7.99 -6.32
CA ASP A 285 1.68 -7.62 -7.68
C ASP A 285 3.13 -7.10 -7.68
N TRP A 286 3.98 -7.64 -8.55
CA TRP A 286 5.39 -7.27 -8.63
C TRP A 286 5.60 -5.79 -8.95
N ILE A 287 4.69 -5.19 -9.72
CA ILE A 287 4.74 -3.77 -10.09
C ILE A 287 4.34 -2.91 -8.91
N MET A 288 3.28 -3.27 -8.19
CA MET A 288 2.91 -2.57 -6.96
C MET A 288 4.01 -2.64 -5.90
N ILE A 289 4.66 -3.80 -5.73
CA ILE A 289 5.78 -3.96 -4.81
C ILE A 289 6.94 -3.08 -5.23
N THR A 290 7.30 -3.09 -6.51
CA THR A 290 8.43 -2.29 -7.01
C THR A 290 8.15 -0.80 -6.92
N GLN A 291 6.93 -0.37 -7.27
CA GLN A 291 6.47 1.01 -7.10
C GLN A 291 6.52 1.44 -5.64
N SER A 292 6.10 0.56 -4.73
CA SER A 292 6.12 0.81 -3.30
C SER A 292 7.55 0.94 -2.78
N ILE A 293 8.45 0.02 -3.15
CA ILE A 293 9.88 0.10 -2.79
C ILE A 293 10.49 1.39 -3.32
N PHE A 294 10.24 1.73 -4.60
CA PHE A 294 10.74 2.96 -5.20
C PHE A 294 10.22 4.20 -4.48
N SER A 295 8.90 4.27 -4.21
CA SER A 295 8.28 5.36 -3.46
C SER A 295 8.80 5.45 -2.03
N ILE A 296 9.10 4.33 -1.35
CA ILE A 296 9.73 4.31 -0.03
C ILE A 296 11.12 4.93 -0.09
N CYS A 297 11.94 4.53 -1.07
CA CYS A 297 13.27 5.09 -1.27
C CYS A 297 13.23 6.61 -1.48
N LEU A 298 12.35 7.08 -2.37
CA LEU A 298 12.18 8.52 -2.65
C LEU A 298 11.63 9.27 -1.45
N THR A 299 10.67 8.70 -0.71
CA THR A 299 10.08 9.31 0.49
C THR A 299 11.11 9.45 1.61
N LEU A 300 11.93 8.42 1.83
CA LEU A 300 13.03 8.48 2.81
C LEU A 300 14.10 9.50 2.43
N LEU A 301 14.40 9.63 1.13
CA LEU A 301 15.32 10.65 0.63
C LEU A 301 14.75 12.06 0.84
N ALA A 302 13.48 12.27 0.50
CA ALA A 302 12.78 13.55 0.72
C ALA A 302 12.75 13.93 2.21
N LEU A 303 12.48 12.96 3.08
CA LEU A 303 12.52 13.15 4.53
C LEU A 303 13.89 13.63 5.03
N ASP A 304 14.97 13.02 4.55
CA ASP A 304 16.32 13.42 4.96
C ASP A 304 16.66 14.85 4.55
N VAL A 305 16.20 15.28 3.37
CA VAL A 305 16.34 16.67 2.92
C VAL A 305 15.47 17.60 3.79
N TRP A 306 14.23 17.22 4.04
CA TRP A 306 13.28 17.95 4.87
C TRP A 306 13.81 18.20 6.29
N GLU A 307 14.33 17.15 6.93
CA GLU A 307 14.95 17.20 8.26
C GLU A 307 16.13 18.19 8.29
N LYS A 308 17.00 18.17 7.28
CA LYS A 308 18.14 19.09 7.17
C LYS A 308 17.67 20.55 7.03
N VAL A 309 16.70 20.80 6.16
CA VAL A 309 16.17 22.15 5.91
C VAL A 309 15.53 22.73 7.17
N LEU A 310 14.64 21.98 7.83
CA LEU A 310 13.97 22.47 9.04
C LEU A 310 14.94 22.68 10.20
N ASN A 311 15.91 21.79 10.40
CA ASN A 311 16.92 21.98 11.44
C ASN A 311 17.76 23.24 11.18
N SER A 312 18.11 23.53 9.92
CA SER A 312 18.81 24.76 9.55
C SER A 312 17.95 26.00 9.85
N ILE A 313 16.67 25.98 9.48
CA ILE A 313 15.76 27.11 9.72
C ILE A 313 15.58 27.35 11.23
N CYS A 314 15.36 26.30 12.01
CA CYS A 314 15.22 26.41 13.47
C CYS A 314 16.50 26.94 14.13
N PHE A 315 17.67 26.48 13.70
CA PHE A 315 18.96 26.97 14.20
C PHE A 315 19.16 28.45 13.88
N THR A 316 18.88 28.86 12.64
CA THR A 316 18.96 30.25 12.21
C THR A 316 18.00 31.12 13.02
N TYR A 317 16.74 30.70 13.18
CA TYR A 317 15.75 31.45 13.97
C TYR A 317 16.21 31.63 15.43
N GLN A 318 16.73 30.58 16.08
CA GLN A 318 17.27 30.66 17.44
C GLN A 318 18.49 31.59 17.57
N LYS A 319 19.30 31.71 16.53
CA LYS A 319 20.45 32.62 16.49
C LYS A 319 20.05 34.10 16.39
N TYR A 320 18.92 34.39 15.74
CA TYR A 320 18.43 35.77 15.55
C TYR A 320 17.37 36.22 16.56
N THR A 321 16.93 35.34 17.46
CA THR A 321 15.93 35.63 18.50
C THR A 321 16.47 35.55 19.93
N LYS A 322 17.78 35.28 20.09
CA LYS A 322 18.53 35.39 21.33
C LYS A 322 19.44 36.61 21.28
#